data_AF-A0A8X7CIT6-F1
#
_entry.id   AF-A0A8X7CIT6-F1
#
_cell.length_a   1.000
_cell.length_b   1.000
_cell.length_c   1.000
_cell.angle_alpha   90.00
_cell.angle_beta   90.00
_cell.angle_gamma   90.00
#
_symmetry.space_group_name_H-M   'P 1'
#
loop_
_entity.id
_entity.type
_entity.pdbx_description
1 polymer ?
#
loop_
_entity_poly.entity_id
_entity_poly.type
_entity_poly.pdbx_seq_one_letter_code
_entity_poly.pdbx_strand_id
1 'polypeptide(L)'
;MGGCLILESLALFHWCEREGFGPLGISGISMGGHMASLAGCSWHKPLPIIPCLSWTTASQVFTHGVMSAGIPWPLLQNQYSSDHVYQDEIWKMLHSPEESSAFKAGVHFSRNYPSSLDHIESLKEESSAKLSNLISPEMFQTKPVLNPVNTSNPKPKELMSTSELSRLEALNFMRGIMDECTHLGNFTPPVDSSLSIVVTAEHDAYVPRDGIKSISELWKGCDIRYIDAGHIAAFLFNHGVFRKAIIDAFEKTAQKYYGQSLLTESTKIEQDINS
;
A
#
# COMPACT_ATOMS: atom_id res chain seq x y z
N MET A 1 18.11 2.20 0.83
CA MET A 1 18.20 3.40 -0.03
C MET A 1 17.29 4.53 0.46
N GLY A 2 16.08 4.28 0.94
CA GLY A 2 15.15 5.35 1.35
C GLY A 2 15.68 6.31 2.43
N GLY A 3 16.25 5.79 3.52
CA GLY A 3 16.78 6.64 4.60
C GLY A 3 17.85 7.65 4.17
N CYS A 4 18.76 7.27 3.26
CA CYS A 4 19.78 8.18 2.75
C CYS A 4 19.16 9.34 1.94
N LEU A 5 18.17 9.05 1.09
CA LEU A 5 17.46 10.07 0.32
C LEU A 5 16.68 11.03 1.20
N ILE A 6 16.08 10.53 2.29
CA ILE A 6 15.42 11.38 3.30
C ILE A 6 16.47 12.33 3.89
N LEU A 7 17.58 11.80 4.42
CA LEU A 7 18.64 12.62 5.03
C LEU A 7 19.25 13.64 4.07
N GLU A 8 19.50 13.25 2.82
CA GLU A 8 20.00 14.14 1.77
C GLU A 8 19.01 15.27 1.48
N SER A 9 17.72 14.94 1.34
CA SER A 9 16.66 15.93 1.11
C SER A 9 16.57 16.94 2.27
N LEU A 10 16.61 16.45 3.52
CA LEU A 10 16.59 17.32 4.71
C LEU A 10 17.83 18.23 4.77
N ALA A 11 19.01 17.70 4.43
CA ALA A 11 20.24 18.48 4.36
C ALA A 11 20.15 19.58 3.30
N LEU A 12 19.59 19.28 2.13
CA LEU A 12 19.34 20.25 1.05
C LEU A 12 18.32 21.30 1.47
N PHE A 13 17.21 20.93 2.12
CA PHE A 13 16.23 21.90 2.62
C PHE A 13 16.84 22.87 3.64
N HIS A 14 17.62 22.34 4.59
CA HIS A 14 18.33 23.19 5.55
C HIS A 14 19.36 24.09 4.88
N TRP A 15 20.08 23.59 3.87
CA TRP A 15 21.00 24.42 3.09
C TRP A 15 20.26 25.52 2.34
N CYS A 16 19.18 25.19 1.63
CA CYS A 16 18.39 26.16 0.88
C CYS A 16 17.83 27.27 1.78
N GLU A 17 17.33 26.90 2.96
CA GLU A 17 16.84 27.86 3.95
C GLU A 17 17.95 28.80 4.46
N ARG A 18 19.16 28.27 4.72
CA ARG A 18 20.30 29.11 5.15
C ARG A 18 20.74 30.11 4.08
N GLU A 19 20.63 29.74 2.81
CA GLU A 19 20.93 30.64 1.68
C GLU A 19 19.79 31.63 1.38
N GLY A 20 18.67 31.54 2.11
CA GLY A 20 17.51 32.42 1.94
C GLY A 20 16.59 32.04 0.77
N PHE A 21 16.70 30.81 0.24
CA PHE A 21 15.74 30.32 -0.75
C PHE A 21 14.39 29.97 -0.10
N GLY A 22 13.30 30.36 -0.76
CA GLY A 22 11.96 30.02 -0.34
C GLY A 22 10.88 30.64 -1.24
N PRO A 23 9.64 30.10 -1.24
CA PRO A 23 9.21 28.89 -0.55
C PRO A 23 9.91 27.63 -1.08
N LEU A 24 10.12 26.63 -0.21
CA LEU A 24 10.65 25.32 -0.59
C LEU A 24 9.51 24.36 -0.91
N GLY A 25 9.79 23.29 -1.66
CA GLY A 25 8.84 22.24 -1.98
C GLY A 25 9.56 20.99 -2.47
N ILE A 26 8.86 19.86 -2.52
CA ILE A 26 9.43 18.61 -3.02
C ILE A 26 8.44 17.86 -3.90
N SER A 27 8.94 17.32 -5.01
CA SER A 27 8.19 16.49 -5.93
C SER A 27 9.06 15.33 -6.39
N GLY A 28 8.42 14.28 -6.87
CA GLY A 28 9.07 13.16 -7.52
C GLY A 28 8.04 12.34 -8.28
N ILE A 29 8.52 11.50 -9.21
CA ILE A 29 7.68 10.61 -10.01
C ILE A 29 7.95 9.16 -9.62
N SER A 30 6.89 8.35 -9.57
CA SER A 30 6.96 6.91 -9.28
C SER A 30 7.65 6.64 -7.94
N MET A 31 8.65 5.77 -7.88
CA MET A 31 9.46 5.57 -6.68
C MET A 31 10.00 6.89 -6.10
N GLY A 32 10.38 7.85 -6.95
CA GLY A 32 10.81 9.18 -6.52
C GLY A 32 9.69 9.99 -5.86
N GLY A 33 8.44 9.83 -6.29
CA GLY A 33 7.28 10.45 -5.66
C GLY A 33 7.03 9.91 -4.26
N HIS A 34 7.13 8.59 -4.09
CA HIS A 34 7.05 7.98 -2.77
C HIS A 34 8.17 8.45 -1.84
N MET A 35 9.40 8.58 -2.36
CA MET A 35 10.52 9.11 -1.59
C MET A 35 10.36 10.59 -1.23
N ALA A 36 9.79 11.40 -2.13
CA ALA A 36 9.43 12.79 -1.85
C ALA A 36 8.43 12.89 -0.69
N SER A 37 7.45 11.97 -0.64
CA SER A 37 6.51 11.86 0.48
C SER A 37 7.21 11.59 1.81
N LEU A 38 8.10 10.59 1.86
CA LEU A 38 8.84 10.26 3.09
C LEU A 38 9.75 11.39 3.55
N ALA A 39 10.46 12.04 2.63
CA ALA A 39 11.32 13.19 2.93
C ALA A 39 10.50 14.39 3.42
N GLY A 40 9.38 14.70 2.76
CA GLY A 40 8.49 15.79 3.15
C GLY A 40 7.82 15.57 4.52
N CYS A 41 7.39 14.33 4.81
CA CYS A 41 6.90 13.92 6.13
C CYS A 41 7.94 14.08 7.25
N SER A 42 9.23 14.01 6.91
CA SER A 42 10.35 14.15 7.85
C SER A 42 10.80 15.60 8.02
N TRP A 43 10.23 16.55 7.27
CA TRP A 43 10.55 17.97 7.38
C TRP A 43 9.67 18.67 8.43
N HIS A 44 10.31 19.54 9.22
CA HIS A 44 9.72 20.13 10.42
C HIS A 44 8.93 21.43 10.18
N LYS A 45 8.81 21.89 8.93
CA LYS A 45 8.09 23.12 8.54
C LYS A 45 7.06 22.83 7.44
N PRO A 46 6.06 23.71 7.23
CA PRO A 46 5.14 23.58 6.10
C PRO A 46 5.90 23.47 4.77
N LEU A 47 5.61 22.42 4.01
CA LEU A 47 6.27 22.11 2.74
C LEU A 47 5.23 21.52 1.79
N PRO A 48 5.00 22.09 0.61
CA PRO A 48 4.21 21.44 -0.43
C PRO A 48 4.92 20.17 -0.91
N ILE A 49 4.21 19.05 -0.88
CA ILE A 49 4.68 17.74 -1.31
C ILE A 49 3.84 17.29 -2.49
N ILE A 50 4.48 17.04 -3.64
CA ILE A 50 3.82 16.74 -4.90
C ILE A 50 4.28 15.37 -5.42
N PRO A 51 3.80 14.27 -4.82
CA PRO A 51 4.15 12.94 -5.24
C PRO A 51 3.33 12.57 -6.48
N CYS A 52 4.01 12.26 -7.58
CA CYS A 52 3.41 11.91 -8.86
C CYS A 52 3.57 10.42 -9.13
N LEU A 53 2.51 9.77 -9.60
CA LEU A 53 2.45 8.34 -9.93
C LEU A 53 2.95 7.44 -8.80
N SER A 54 2.66 7.81 -7.56
CA SER A 54 3.06 7.06 -6.37
C SER A 54 1.93 7.04 -5.35
N TRP A 55 2.05 6.18 -4.34
CA TRP A 55 1.01 6.02 -3.33
C TRP A 55 1.59 5.87 -1.92
N THR A 56 0.78 5.38 -1.00
CA THR A 56 1.03 5.30 0.44
C THR A 56 2.08 4.26 0.84
N THR A 57 2.37 3.26 0.01
CA THR A 57 3.34 2.20 0.34
C THR A 57 3.99 1.64 -0.93
N ALA A 58 5.22 1.14 -0.80
CA ALA A 58 5.91 0.42 -1.86
C ALA A 58 5.52 -1.06 -1.90
N SER A 59 4.88 -1.60 -0.86
CA SER A 59 4.59 -3.04 -0.75
C SER A 59 3.79 -3.58 -1.93
N GLN A 60 2.80 -2.82 -2.40
CA GLN A 60 1.93 -3.22 -3.50
C GLN A 60 2.67 -3.31 -4.83
N VAL A 61 3.70 -2.50 -5.05
CA VAL A 61 4.53 -2.55 -6.27
C VAL A 61 5.17 -3.93 -6.44
N PHE A 62 5.70 -4.48 -5.35
CA PHE A 62 6.42 -5.75 -5.37
C PHE A 62 5.56 -6.98 -5.08
N THR A 63 4.40 -6.82 -4.44
CA THR A 63 3.53 -7.95 -4.08
C THR A 63 2.41 -8.19 -5.08
N HIS A 64 1.84 -7.13 -5.65
CA HIS A 64 0.68 -7.22 -6.55
C HIS A 64 0.86 -6.50 -7.90
N GLY A 65 1.77 -5.52 -7.98
CA GLY A 65 2.05 -4.77 -9.20
C GLY A 65 2.84 -5.58 -10.23
N VAL A 66 3.08 -4.99 -11.40
CA VAL A 66 3.81 -5.66 -12.50
C VAL A 66 5.21 -6.16 -12.10
N MET A 67 5.83 -5.58 -11.07
CA MET A 67 7.13 -6.03 -10.58
C MET A 67 7.06 -7.34 -9.76
N SER A 68 5.89 -7.70 -9.25
CA SER A 68 5.67 -8.94 -8.50
C SER A 68 6.02 -10.18 -9.32
N ALA A 69 5.79 -10.15 -10.63
CA ALA A 69 6.15 -11.24 -11.53
C ALA A 69 7.68 -11.47 -11.64
N GLY A 70 8.49 -10.45 -11.34
CA GLY A 70 9.95 -10.54 -11.34
C GLY A 70 10.54 -11.04 -10.02
N ILE A 71 9.73 -11.19 -8.97
CA ILE A 71 10.19 -11.65 -7.66
C ILE A 71 10.28 -13.19 -7.64
N PRO A 72 11.39 -13.78 -7.17
CA PRO A 72 11.56 -15.23 -7.10
C PRO A 72 10.76 -15.83 -5.92
N TRP A 73 9.43 -15.82 -6.03
CA TRP A 73 8.52 -16.29 -4.98
C TRP A 73 8.84 -17.69 -4.44
N PRO A 74 9.21 -18.70 -5.25
CA PRO A 74 9.58 -20.01 -4.73
C PRO A 74 10.80 -19.97 -3.78
N LEU A 75 11.78 -19.09 -4.07
CA LEU A 75 12.94 -18.91 -3.21
C LEU A 75 12.53 -18.22 -1.91
N LEU A 76 11.73 -17.15 -1.98
CA LEU A 76 11.25 -16.43 -0.79
C LEU A 76 10.39 -17.32 0.10
N GLN A 77 9.53 -18.16 -0.50
CA GLN A 77 8.75 -19.17 0.24
C GLN A 77 9.66 -20.16 0.95
N ASN A 78 10.66 -20.70 0.25
CA ASN A 78 11.62 -21.62 0.85
C ASN A 78 12.39 -20.96 2.01
N GLN A 79 12.87 -19.73 1.82
CA GLN A 79 13.57 -18.99 2.88
C GLN A 79 12.66 -18.72 4.08
N TYR A 80 11.41 -18.30 3.84
CA TYR A 80 10.43 -18.07 4.90
C TYR A 80 10.08 -19.36 5.67
N SER A 81 10.01 -20.51 4.99
CA SER A 81 9.67 -21.79 5.63
C SER A 81 10.87 -22.50 6.27
N SER A 82 12.08 -22.28 5.77
CA SER A 82 13.28 -22.97 6.24
C SER A 82 14.00 -22.25 7.38
N ASP A 83 13.80 -20.95 7.53
CA ASP A 83 14.43 -20.16 8.59
C ASP A 83 13.38 -19.70 9.62
N HIS A 84 13.38 -20.38 10.76
CA HIS A 84 12.48 -20.12 11.87
C HIS A 84 12.60 -18.70 12.42
N VAL A 85 13.74 -18.00 12.25
CA VAL A 85 13.92 -16.62 12.70
C VAL A 85 12.91 -15.68 12.03
N TYR A 86 12.58 -15.91 10.76
CA TYR A 86 11.58 -15.09 10.06
C TYR A 86 10.18 -15.24 10.64
N GLN A 87 9.78 -16.47 10.98
CA GLN A 87 8.46 -16.79 11.50
C GLN A 87 8.30 -16.42 12.98
N ASP A 88 9.34 -16.68 13.77
CA ASP A 88 9.29 -16.63 15.22
C ASP A 88 9.68 -15.28 15.79
N GLU A 89 10.51 -14.51 15.09
CA GLU A 89 11.03 -13.23 15.60
C GLU A 89 10.61 -12.06 14.72
N ILE A 90 10.99 -12.08 13.45
CA ILE A 90 10.87 -10.91 12.58
C ILE A 90 9.40 -10.59 12.32
N TRP A 91 8.57 -11.60 12.03
CA TRP A 91 7.16 -11.39 11.75
C TRP A 91 6.38 -10.76 12.92
N LYS A 92 6.81 -11.01 14.18
CA LYS A 92 6.19 -10.40 15.36
C LYS A 92 6.47 -8.90 15.48
N MET A 93 7.59 -8.44 14.90
CA MET A 93 8.05 -7.06 14.96
C MET A 93 7.45 -6.17 13.85
N LEU A 94 6.75 -6.75 12.87
CA LEU A 94 6.20 -6.02 11.74
C LEU A 94 4.87 -5.33 12.07
N HIS A 95 4.76 -4.08 11.64
CA HIS A 95 3.60 -3.23 11.72
C HIS A 95 3.24 -2.76 10.31
N SER A 96 2.17 -3.34 9.76
CA SER A 96 1.50 -2.75 8.61
C SER A 96 0.33 -1.90 9.10
N PRO A 97 0.21 -0.64 8.65
CA PRO A 97 -0.98 0.17 8.84
C PRO A 97 -2.23 -0.41 8.15
N GLU A 98 -2.08 -1.45 7.33
CA GLU A 98 -3.16 -2.06 6.58
C GLU A 98 -3.92 -3.12 7.37
N GLU A 99 -5.24 -3.00 7.35
CA GLU A 99 -6.14 -3.81 8.17
C GLU A 99 -6.59 -5.09 7.44
N SER A 100 -5.71 -5.75 6.70
CA SER A 100 -6.02 -7.01 6.03
C SER A 100 -6.29 -8.11 7.07
N SER A 101 -7.44 -8.78 6.97
CA SER A 101 -7.82 -9.87 7.87
C SER A 101 -6.82 -11.02 7.85
N ALA A 102 -6.23 -11.32 6.68
CA ALA A 102 -5.18 -12.33 6.52
C ALA A 102 -3.86 -11.91 7.18
N PHE A 103 -3.48 -10.63 7.06
CA PHE A 103 -2.29 -10.10 7.71
C PHE A 103 -2.44 -10.10 9.24
N LYS A 104 -3.58 -9.62 9.76
CA LYS A 104 -3.90 -9.67 11.19
C LYS A 104 -3.94 -11.09 11.74
N ALA A 105 -4.55 -12.02 11.00
CA ALA A 105 -4.60 -13.42 11.39
C ALA A 105 -3.19 -14.02 11.48
N GLY A 106 -2.32 -13.74 10.51
CA GLY A 106 -0.92 -14.17 10.54
C GLY A 106 -0.13 -13.54 11.69
N VAL A 107 -0.28 -12.23 11.95
CA VAL A 107 0.39 -11.55 13.07
C VAL A 107 -0.11 -12.11 14.41
N HIS A 108 -1.41 -12.30 14.58
CA HIS A 108 -2.00 -12.88 15.78
C HIS A 108 -1.53 -14.32 16.01
N PHE A 109 -1.54 -15.15 14.97
CA PHE A 109 -1.07 -16.52 15.02
C PHE A 109 0.39 -16.60 15.51
N SER A 110 1.28 -15.82 14.89
CA SER A 110 2.70 -15.82 15.29
C SER A 110 2.93 -15.23 16.68
N ARG A 111 2.27 -14.12 17.04
CA ARG A 111 2.37 -13.54 18.41
C ARG A 111 1.95 -14.52 19.50
N ASN A 112 0.99 -15.37 19.19
CA ASN A 112 0.47 -16.39 20.09
C ASN A 112 1.01 -17.79 19.76
N TYR A 113 2.16 -17.89 19.10
CA TYR A 113 2.87 -19.15 18.91
C TYR A 113 3.68 -19.49 20.18
N PRO A 114 3.68 -20.73 20.70
CA PRO A 114 3.16 -21.95 20.08
C PRO A 114 1.68 -22.29 20.36
N SER A 115 1.00 -21.62 21.29
CA SER A 115 -0.37 -21.98 21.71
C SER A 115 -1.44 -21.90 20.60
N SER A 116 -1.16 -21.18 19.52
CA SER A 116 -2.01 -21.16 18.33
C SER A 116 -1.97 -22.48 17.52
N LEU A 117 -0.88 -23.26 17.61
CA LEU A 117 -0.82 -24.59 16.99
C LEU A 117 -1.76 -25.57 17.68
N ASP A 118 -1.79 -25.58 19.01
CA ASP A 118 -2.68 -26.44 19.79
C ASP A 118 -4.16 -26.23 19.39
N HIS A 119 -4.54 -24.97 19.11
CA HIS A 119 -5.88 -24.63 18.65
C HIS A 119 -6.17 -25.06 17.20
N ILE A 120 -5.17 -25.04 16.31
CA ILE A 120 -5.32 -25.53 14.94
C ILE A 120 -5.38 -27.06 14.92
N GLU A 121 -4.57 -27.74 15.73
CA GLU A 121 -4.61 -29.18 15.89
C GLU A 121 -5.96 -29.63 16.44
N SER A 122 -6.50 -28.96 17.46
CA SER A 122 -7.84 -29.25 17.98
C SER A 122 -8.93 -29.04 16.92
N LEU A 123 -8.83 -28.01 16.07
CA LEU A 123 -9.78 -27.77 14.97
C LEU A 123 -9.65 -28.81 13.84
N LYS A 124 -8.44 -29.30 13.55
CA LYS A 124 -8.20 -30.41 12.60
C LYS A 124 -8.77 -31.72 13.15
N GLU A 125 -8.60 -31.99 14.43
CA GLU A 125 -9.18 -33.15 15.11
C GLU A 125 -10.72 -33.08 15.14
N GLU A 126 -11.29 -31.92 15.44
CA GLU A 126 -12.75 -31.72 15.42
C GLU A 126 -13.37 -31.83 14.01
N SER A 127 -12.67 -31.36 12.98
CA SER A 127 -13.14 -31.48 11.59
C SER A 127 -13.01 -32.90 11.05
N SER A 128 -11.94 -33.61 11.41
CA SER A 128 -11.75 -35.05 11.17
C SER A 128 -12.84 -35.88 11.86
N ALA A 129 -13.14 -35.59 13.13
CA ALA A 129 -14.17 -36.27 13.91
C ALA A 129 -15.60 -36.01 13.39
N LYS A 130 -15.87 -34.81 12.85
CA LYS A 130 -17.15 -34.51 12.17
C LYS A 130 -17.31 -35.29 10.86
N LEU A 131 -16.22 -35.56 10.15
CA LEU A 131 -16.24 -36.35 8.91
C LEU A 131 -16.43 -37.85 9.20
N SER A 132 -15.84 -38.38 10.28
CA SER A 132 -16.02 -39.77 10.68
C SER A 132 -17.43 -40.07 11.22
N ASN A 133 -18.10 -39.09 11.84
CA ASN A 133 -19.46 -39.24 12.37
C ASN A 133 -20.58 -39.18 11.31
N LEU A 134 -20.24 -38.89 10.04
CA LEU A 134 -21.20 -38.89 8.93
C LEU A 134 -21.28 -40.24 8.19
N ILE A 135 -20.46 -41.23 8.55
CA ILE A 135 -20.46 -42.56 7.93
C ILE A 135 -20.86 -43.60 9.00
N SER A 136 -22.16 -43.68 9.28
CA SER A 136 -22.76 -44.84 9.94
C SER A 136 -23.29 -45.82 8.88
N PRO A 137 -22.97 -47.13 8.96
CA PRO A 137 -23.27 -48.08 7.90
C PRO A 137 -24.64 -48.73 8.12
N GLU A 138 -25.75 -48.02 7.89
CA GLU A 138 -27.08 -48.68 7.90
C GLU A 138 -28.02 -48.13 6.82
N MET A 139 -28.60 -49.09 6.08
CA MET A 139 -29.77 -49.02 5.16
C MET A 139 -29.56 -48.61 3.68
N PHE A 140 -29.19 -49.62 2.90
CA PHE A 140 -29.82 -49.88 1.60
C PHE A 140 -31.33 -50.15 1.78
N GLN A 141 -32.22 -49.39 1.12
CA GLN A 141 -33.24 -49.90 0.18
C GLN A 141 -34.27 -48.84 -0.30
N THR A 142 -34.48 -48.85 -1.63
CA THR A 142 -35.70 -48.54 -2.44
C THR A 142 -36.10 -47.12 -2.87
N LYS A 143 -35.74 -46.83 -4.15
CA LYS A 143 -36.50 -46.27 -5.30
C LYS A 143 -37.09 -44.83 -5.31
N PRO A 144 -37.19 -44.21 -6.53
CA PRO A 144 -37.18 -42.76 -6.75
C PRO A 144 -38.59 -42.19 -6.98
N VAL A 145 -38.77 -40.85 -6.86
CA VAL A 145 -39.69 -40.01 -7.66
C VAL A 145 -39.64 -38.52 -7.21
N LEU A 146 -39.35 -37.65 -8.20
CA LEU A 146 -39.69 -36.22 -8.42
C LEU A 146 -39.11 -35.07 -7.55
N ASN A 147 -38.28 -34.24 -8.22
CA ASN A 147 -37.91 -32.82 -7.94
C ASN A 147 -39.12 -31.87 -8.15
N PRO A 148 -39.09 -30.55 -7.80
CA PRO A 148 -37.92 -29.67 -7.61
C PRO A 148 -38.02 -28.59 -6.49
N VAL A 149 -36.89 -28.22 -5.87
CA VAL A 149 -36.67 -26.84 -5.40
C VAL A 149 -35.20 -26.47 -5.61
N ASN A 150 -34.97 -25.49 -6.50
CA ASN A 150 -33.68 -24.82 -6.65
C ASN A 150 -33.44 -23.91 -5.44
N THR A 151 -32.71 -24.42 -4.45
CA THR A 151 -31.93 -23.58 -3.53
C THR A 151 -30.46 -23.80 -3.87
N SER A 152 -29.86 -22.84 -4.57
CA SER A 152 -28.42 -22.79 -4.77
C SER A 152 -27.76 -22.53 -3.41
N ASN A 153 -27.43 -23.60 -2.70
CA ASN A 153 -26.52 -23.53 -1.56
C ASN A 153 -25.20 -22.91 -2.04
N PRO A 154 -24.63 -21.91 -1.34
CA PRO A 154 -23.29 -21.45 -1.65
C PRO A 154 -22.33 -22.64 -1.43
N LYS A 155 -21.59 -23.00 -2.47
CA LYS A 155 -20.56 -24.05 -2.38
C LYS A 155 -19.63 -23.71 -1.20
N PRO A 156 -19.28 -24.67 -0.33
CA PRO A 156 -18.27 -24.43 0.69
C PRO A 156 -16.99 -23.96 0.00
N LYS A 157 -16.39 -22.87 0.49
CA LYS A 157 -15.09 -22.37 0.02
C LYS A 157 -14.12 -23.54 0.03
N GLU A 158 -13.60 -23.91 -1.14
CA GLU A 158 -12.55 -24.93 -1.27
C GLU A 158 -11.40 -24.55 -0.33
N LEU A 159 -11.00 -25.51 0.52
CA LEU A 159 -9.89 -25.33 1.43
C LEU A 159 -8.61 -25.17 0.60
N MET A 160 -7.90 -24.05 0.76
CA MET A 160 -6.67 -23.77 0.01
C MET A 160 -5.65 -24.91 0.18
N SER A 161 -4.91 -25.22 -0.88
CA SER A 161 -3.83 -26.20 -0.79
C SER A 161 -2.70 -25.69 0.12
N THR A 162 -1.92 -26.62 0.69
CA THR A 162 -0.78 -26.27 1.57
C THR A 162 0.27 -25.42 0.87
N SER A 163 0.49 -25.65 -0.43
CA SER A 163 1.39 -24.83 -1.26
C SER A 163 0.87 -23.40 -1.45
N GLU A 164 -0.44 -23.23 -1.66
CA GLU A 164 -1.05 -21.91 -1.77
C GLU A 164 -1.04 -21.15 -0.45
N LEU A 165 -1.20 -21.85 0.67
CA LEU A 165 -1.10 -21.27 2.00
C LEU A 165 0.32 -20.73 2.26
N SER A 166 1.35 -21.55 2.03
CA SER A 166 2.76 -21.16 2.18
C SER A 166 3.13 -19.98 1.28
N ARG A 167 2.62 -19.96 0.04
CA ARG A 167 2.77 -18.82 -0.86
C ARG A 167 2.15 -17.55 -0.29
N LEU A 168 0.94 -17.64 0.26
CA LEU A 168 0.22 -16.52 0.83
C LEU A 168 0.92 -15.97 2.08
N GLU A 169 1.46 -16.85 2.93
CA GLU A 169 2.24 -16.48 4.11
C GLU A 169 3.51 -15.71 3.72
N ALA A 170 4.31 -16.23 2.78
CA ALA A 170 5.51 -15.55 2.30
C ALA A 170 5.20 -14.19 1.63
N LEU A 171 4.08 -14.10 0.89
CA LEU A 171 3.62 -12.85 0.30
C LEU A 171 3.23 -11.83 1.38
N ASN A 172 2.48 -12.25 2.39
CA ASN A 172 2.10 -11.39 3.50
C ASN A 172 3.32 -10.99 4.35
N PHE A 173 4.30 -11.89 4.53
CA PHE A 173 5.61 -11.61 5.12
C PHE A 173 6.32 -10.46 4.40
N MET A 174 6.47 -10.59 3.09
CA MET A 174 7.08 -9.55 2.26
C MET A 174 6.30 -8.23 2.31
N ARG A 175 4.96 -8.29 2.30
CA ARG A 175 4.12 -7.10 2.45
C ARG A 175 4.39 -6.41 3.78
N GLY A 176 4.43 -7.15 4.89
CA GLY A 176 4.71 -6.62 6.22
C GLY A 176 6.09 -5.96 6.31
N ILE A 177 7.12 -6.62 5.78
CA ILE A 177 8.51 -6.10 5.75
C ILE A 177 8.57 -4.77 4.99
N MET A 178 7.89 -4.69 3.85
CA MET A 178 7.86 -3.47 3.05
C MET A 178 7.02 -2.38 3.70
N ASP A 179 5.85 -2.71 4.25
CA ASP A 179 4.98 -1.73 4.91
C ASP A 179 5.65 -1.12 6.14
N GLU A 180 6.37 -1.90 6.94
CA GLU A 180 7.11 -1.41 8.12
C GLU A 180 7.97 -0.17 7.78
N CYS A 181 8.73 -0.25 6.69
CA CYS A 181 9.71 0.78 6.33
C CYS A 181 9.22 1.77 5.26
N THR A 182 8.08 1.54 4.60
CA THR A 182 7.64 2.35 3.46
C THR A 182 6.21 2.86 3.58
N HIS A 183 5.37 2.27 4.43
CA HIS A 183 4.00 2.72 4.54
C HIS A 183 3.94 4.09 5.22
N LEU A 184 3.43 5.12 4.53
CA LEU A 184 3.38 6.50 5.03
C LEU A 184 2.63 6.62 6.36
N GLY A 185 1.69 5.73 6.64
CA GLY A 185 0.99 5.63 7.93
C GLY A 185 1.88 5.29 9.14
N ASN A 186 3.10 4.79 8.92
CA ASN A 186 4.12 4.60 9.97
C ASN A 186 4.96 5.86 10.22
N PHE A 187 4.78 6.92 9.42
CA PHE A 187 5.49 8.18 9.52
C PHE A 187 4.55 9.29 10.00
N THR A 188 5.11 10.36 10.54
CA THR A 188 4.34 11.55 10.87
C THR A 188 3.78 12.18 9.59
N PRO A 189 2.52 12.66 9.60
CA PRO A 189 1.99 13.39 8.46
C PRO A 189 2.77 14.72 8.28
N PRO A 190 2.77 15.29 7.06
CA PRO A 190 3.36 16.61 6.81
C PRO A 190 2.75 17.66 7.73
N VAL A 191 3.58 18.63 8.14
CA VAL A 191 3.17 19.74 9.04
C VAL A 191 1.89 20.43 8.54
N ASP A 192 1.77 20.59 7.22
CA ASP A 192 0.53 21.02 6.58
C ASP A 192 0.24 20.17 5.34
N SER A 193 -0.57 19.13 5.53
CA SER A 193 -1.01 18.24 4.47
C SER A 193 -1.83 18.93 3.38
N SER A 194 -2.46 20.08 3.67
CA SER A 194 -3.29 20.80 2.68
C SER A 194 -2.49 21.45 1.55
N LEU A 195 -1.17 21.58 1.73
CA LEU A 195 -0.24 22.03 0.70
C LEU A 195 0.10 20.94 -0.32
N SER A 196 -0.23 19.67 -0.02
CA SER A 196 0.15 18.53 -0.84
C SER A 196 -0.85 18.28 -1.96
N ILE A 197 -0.33 17.97 -3.15
CA ILE A 197 -1.12 17.61 -4.33
C ILE A 197 -0.57 16.29 -4.88
N VAL A 198 -1.33 15.22 -4.72
CA VAL A 198 -0.95 13.87 -5.16
C VAL A 198 -1.47 13.67 -6.56
N VAL A 199 -0.62 13.29 -7.51
CA VAL A 199 -1.05 12.94 -8.87
C VAL A 199 -0.92 11.44 -9.05
N THR A 200 -1.97 10.76 -9.47
CA THR A 200 -1.97 9.30 -9.65
C THR A 200 -2.70 8.89 -10.92
N ALA A 201 -2.39 7.70 -11.44
CA ALA A 201 -3.01 7.17 -12.65
C ALA A 201 -4.14 6.20 -12.30
N GLU A 202 -5.30 6.29 -12.94
CA GLU A 202 -6.48 5.46 -12.63
C GLU A 202 -6.21 3.97 -12.85
N HIS A 203 -5.53 3.64 -13.95
CA HIS A 203 -5.27 2.26 -14.37
C HIS A 203 -3.81 1.84 -14.10
N ASP A 204 -3.28 2.24 -12.93
CA ASP A 204 -1.89 2.02 -12.57
C ASP A 204 -1.61 0.56 -12.16
N ALA A 205 -0.95 -0.19 -13.05
CA ALA A 205 -0.50 -1.56 -12.78
C ALA A 205 0.88 -1.63 -12.08
N TYR A 206 1.63 -0.52 -12.03
CA TYR A 206 2.91 -0.46 -11.31
C TYR A 206 2.70 -0.19 -9.83
N VAL A 207 1.79 0.73 -9.50
CA VAL A 207 1.40 1.08 -8.14
C VAL A 207 -0.09 0.80 -7.96
N PRO A 208 -0.50 -0.49 -7.86
CA PRO A 208 -1.88 -0.85 -7.55
C PRO A 208 -2.33 -0.21 -6.25
N ARG A 209 -3.63 0.10 -6.14
CA ARG A 209 -4.20 0.79 -4.97
C ARG A 209 -5.33 0.01 -4.28
N ASP A 210 -5.61 -1.21 -4.71
CA ASP A 210 -6.66 -2.01 -4.11
C ASP A 210 -6.23 -2.55 -2.73
N GLY A 211 -7.09 -2.38 -1.72
CA GLY A 211 -6.83 -2.92 -0.37
C GLY A 211 -5.67 -2.27 0.39
N ILE A 212 -5.38 -1.01 0.06
CA ILE A 212 -4.47 -0.12 0.79
C ILE A 212 -5.17 1.22 1.08
N LYS A 213 -4.85 1.82 2.23
CA LYS A 213 -5.40 3.09 2.69
C LYS A 213 -5.18 4.20 1.67
N SER A 214 -6.17 5.06 1.53
CA SER A 214 -6.03 6.24 0.69
C SER A 214 -5.07 7.24 1.33
N ILE A 215 -4.31 7.96 0.49
CA ILE A 215 -3.46 9.06 0.98
C ILE A 215 -4.27 10.13 1.71
N SER A 216 -5.54 10.37 1.34
CA SER A 216 -6.42 11.33 2.01
C SER A 216 -6.78 10.95 3.45
N GLU A 217 -6.72 9.66 3.79
CA GLU A 217 -6.93 9.19 5.16
C GLU A 217 -5.71 9.50 6.05
N LEU A 218 -4.52 9.47 5.46
CA LEU A 218 -3.26 9.76 6.13
C LEU A 218 -2.98 11.27 6.19
N TRP A 219 -3.19 11.97 5.09
CA TRP A 219 -2.89 13.38 4.88
C TRP A 219 -4.18 14.16 4.69
N LYS A 220 -4.81 14.54 5.81
CA LYS A 220 -6.11 15.22 5.78
C LYS A 220 -6.01 16.56 5.04
N GLY A 221 -6.92 16.76 4.09
CA GLY A 221 -7.01 17.99 3.30
C GLY A 221 -6.03 18.07 2.12
N CYS A 222 -5.25 17.01 1.84
CA CYS A 222 -4.47 16.96 0.60
C CYS A 222 -5.39 16.89 -0.63
N ASP A 223 -4.89 17.38 -1.75
CA ASP A 223 -5.54 17.30 -3.06
C ASP A 223 -5.07 16.03 -3.80
N ILE A 224 -5.97 15.38 -4.54
CA ILE A 224 -5.65 14.18 -5.33
C ILE A 224 -6.16 14.37 -6.75
N ARG A 225 -5.26 14.24 -7.72
CA ARG A 225 -5.55 14.35 -9.15
C ARG A 225 -5.37 12.99 -9.82
N TYR A 226 -6.39 12.57 -10.54
CA TYR A 226 -6.41 11.33 -11.29
C TYR A 226 -6.15 11.59 -12.76
N ILE A 227 -5.30 10.77 -13.37
CA ILE A 227 -5.06 10.73 -14.81
C ILE A 227 -5.69 9.44 -15.32
N ASP A 228 -6.63 9.55 -16.26
CA ASP A 228 -7.26 8.42 -16.95
C ASP A 228 -6.27 7.74 -17.92
N ALA A 229 -5.32 7.01 -17.34
CA ALA A 229 -4.25 6.30 -18.04
C ALA A 229 -3.64 5.22 -17.13
N GLY A 230 -2.76 4.39 -17.70
CA GLY A 230 -1.82 3.58 -16.94
C GLY A 230 -0.53 4.34 -16.61
N HIS A 231 0.28 3.80 -15.70
CA HIS A 231 1.49 4.47 -15.16
C HIS A 231 2.42 5.08 -16.23
N ILE A 232 2.81 4.27 -17.22
CA ILE A 232 3.75 4.69 -18.26
C ILE A 232 3.10 5.69 -19.22
N ALA A 233 1.83 5.49 -19.59
CA ALA A 233 1.11 6.42 -20.45
C ALA A 233 0.94 7.78 -19.76
N ALA A 234 0.56 7.78 -18.48
CA ALA A 234 0.47 8.99 -17.67
C ALA A 234 1.82 9.73 -17.60
N PHE A 235 2.91 8.99 -17.42
CA PHE A 235 4.25 9.59 -17.46
C PHE A 235 4.55 10.23 -18.82
N LEU A 236 4.45 9.47 -19.92
CA LEU A 236 4.87 9.94 -21.25
C LEU A 236 4.03 11.08 -21.81
N PHE A 237 2.72 11.11 -21.53
CA PHE A 237 1.78 11.98 -22.24
C PHE A 237 1.13 13.06 -21.38
N ASN A 238 1.29 13.04 -20.04
CA ASN A 238 0.60 13.97 -19.14
C ASN A 238 1.54 14.84 -18.31
N HIS A 239 2.73 15.16 -18.82
CA HIS A 239 3.69 16.04 -18.15
C HIS A 239 3.10 17.41 -17.74
N GLY A 240 2.11 17.92 -18.49
CA GLY A 240 1.39 19.16 -18.16
C GLY A 240 0.72 19.09 -16.79
N VAL A 241 0.08 17.96 -16.47
CA VAL A 241 -0.60 17.73 -15.19
C VAL A 241 0.38 17.74 -14.02
N PHE A 242 1.55 17.12 -14.15
CA PHE A 242 2.57 17.12 -13.10
C PHE A 242 3.12 18.52 -12.83
N ARG A 243 3.45 19.28 -13.90
CA ARG A 243 3.93 20.66 -13.76
C ARG A 243 2.87 21.55 -13.13
N LYS A 244 1.61 21.42 -13.56
CA LYS A 244 0.50 22.17 -12.97
C LYS A 244 0.33 21.85 -11.48
N ALA A 245 0.41 20.59 -11.09
CA ALA A 245 0.33 20.20 -9.68
C ALA A 245 1.44 20.82 -8.83
N ILE A 246 2.68 20.90 -9.36
CA ILE A 246 3.79 21.59 -8.69
C ILE A 246 3.45 23.08 -8.51
N ILE A 247 3.06 23.75 -9.60
CA ILE A 247 2.74 25.17 -9.58
C ILE A 247 1.61 25.47 -8.59
N ASP A 248 0.51 24.71 -8.64
CA ASP A 248 -0.65 24.89 -7.78
C ASP A 248 -0.31 24.68 -6.30
N ALA A 249 0.57 23.73 -5.99
CA ALA A 249 1.02 23.47 -4.62
C ALA A 249 1.85 24.64 -4.06
N PHE A 250 2.74 25.22 -4.88
CA PHE A 250 3.48 26.42 -4.52
C PHE A 250 2.58 27.65 -4.40
N GLU A 251 1.60 27.81 -5.29
CA GLU A 251 0.60 28.88 -5.21
C GLU A 251 -0.23 28.78 -3.91
N LYS A 252 -0.70 27.57 -3.55
CA LYS A 252 -1.37 27.33 -2.26
C LYS A 252 -0.48 27.73 -1.07
N THR A 253 0.80 27.40 -1.14
CA THR A 253 1.77 27.71 -0.08
C THR A 253 1.98 29.22 0.03
N ALA A 254 2.17 29.92 -1.08
CA ALA A 254 2.37 31.36 -1.12
C ALA A 254 1.15 32.12 -0.58
N GLN A 255 -0.05 31.74 -1.00
CA GLN A 255 -1.28 32.35 -0.51
C GLN A 255 -1.45 32.14 1.00
N LYS A 256 -1.25 30.90 1.48
CA LYS A 256 -1.52 30.55 2.87
C LYS A 256 -0.49 31.07 3.87
N TYR A 257 0.79 31.06 3.51
CA TYR A 257 1.89 31.37 4.44
C TYR A 257 2.59 32.70 4.18
N TYR A 258 2.43 33.28 2.98
CA TYR A 258 3.09 34.52 2.58
C TYR A 258 2.11 35.62 2.19
N GLY A 259 0.80 35.34 2.15
CA GLY A 259 -0.25 36.32 1.83
C GLY A 259 -0.15 36.88 0.42
N GLN A 260 0.53 36.18 -0.49
CA GLN A 260 0.78 36.63 -1.87
C GLN A 260 0.53 35.52 -2.88
N SER A 261 0.11 35.91 -4.07
CA SER A 261 -0.03 35.03 -5.24
C SER A 261 1.30 34.99 -5.99
N LEU A 262 1.80 33.80 -6.35
CA LEU A 262 2.96 33.66 -7.24
C LEU A 262 2.58 33.89 -8.70
N LEU A 263 1.32 33.64 -9.03
CA LEU A 263 0.79 33.76 -10.39
C LEU A 263 -0.01 35.05 -10.56
N THR A 264 0.10 35.67 -11.74
CA THR A 264 -0.81 36.73 -12.19
C THR A 264 -2.06 36.12 -12.80
N GLU A 265 -3.16 36.88 -12.95
CA GLU A 265 -4.37 36.37 -13.60
C GLU A 265 -4.12 35.86 -15.03
N SER A 266 -3.24 36.53 -15.77
CA SER A 266 -2.83 36.10 -17.11
C SER A 266 -2.10 34.76 -17.12
N THR A 267 -1.22 34.49 -16.14
CA THR A 267 -0.50 33.21 -16.05
C THR A 267 -1.41 32.06 -15.64
N LYS A 268 -2.44 32.33 -14.82
CA LYS A 268 -3.44 31.33 -14.44
C LYS A 268 -4.22 30.82 -15.67
N ILE A 269 -4.66 31.74 -16.54
CA ILE A 269 -5.39 31.40 -17.77
C ILE A 269 -4.52 30.59 -18.74
N GLU A 270 -3.27 30.99 -18.93
CA GLU A 270 -2.35 30.31 -19.84
C GLU A 270 -1.97 28.89 -19.36
N GLN A 271 -1.93 28.67 -18.04
CA GLN A 271 -1.73 27.35 -17.46
C GLN A 271 -2.93 26.42 -17.65
N ASP A 272 -4.15 26.93 -17.57
CA ASP A 272 -5.36 26.14 -17.82
C ASP A 272 -5.47 25.65 -19.27
N ILE A 273 -4.90 26.41 -20.22
CA ILE A 273 -4.92 26.08 -21.65
C ILE A 273 -3.85 25.02 -22.01
N ASN A 274 -2.71 25.03 -21.31
CA ASN A 274 -1.54 24.20 -21.62
C ASN A 274 -1.41 22.94 -20.73
N SER A 275 -2.32 22.74 -19.80
CA SER A 275 -2.33 21.61 -18.86
C SER A 275 -3.23 20.47 -19.32
#